data_AF-A0A6B0UXW7-F1
#
_entry.id   AF-A0A6B0UXW7-F1
#
_cell.length_a   1.000
_cell.length_b   1.000
_cell.length_c   1.000
_cell.angle_alpha   90.00
_cell.angle_beta   90.00
_cell.angle_gamma   90.00
#
_symmetry.space_group_name_H-M   'P 1'
#
loop_
_entity.id
_entity.type
_entity.pdbx_description
1 polymer ?
#
loop_
_entity_poly.entity_id
_entity_poly.type
_entity_poly.pdbx_seq_one_letter_code
_entity_poly.pdbx_strand_id
1 'polypeptide(L)'
;THSAISRHSIVSPIRKLATFQNYEVERLAQLAAKEPKSRVCFTLTLGGNQFELEDATQHGLGAPAKHRKDVSYSEICKRDWDEVKYIAPALGFYAHKGKTWVGYDTEKTIASKVRKALERYPGFCVMLVQVDRDDYEGTCSEKQFPLAQSVKHALLRHHRTPSR
;
A
#
# COMPACT_ATOMS: atom_id res chain seq x y z
N THR A 1 42.65 10.64 19.15
CA THR A 1 41.47 11.39 18.66
C THR A 1 40.73 10.53 17.64
N HIS A 2 39.81 9.68 18.11
CA HIS A 2 39.02 8.83 17.20
C HIS A 2 37.87 9.63 16.61
N SER A 3 37.99 9.90 15.30
CA SER A 3 36.94 10.52 14.50
C SER A 3 35.73 9.59 14.43
N ALA A 4 34.58 10.09 14.88
CA ALA A 4 33.31 9.42 14.80
C ALA A 4 32.88 9.30 13.33
N ILE A 5 32.81 8.06 12.83
CA ILE A 5 32.14 7.74 11.57
C ILE A 5 30.65 8.02 11.80
N SER A 6 30.17 9.13 11.23
CA SER A 6 28.75 9.47 11.15
C SER A 6 28.03 8.36 10.40
N ARG A 7 27.40 7.44 11.15
CA ARG A 7 26.43 6.49 10.61
C ARG A 7 25.30 7.31 10.01
N HIS A 8 25.29 7.40 8.69
CA HIS A 8 24.09 7.82 7.97
C HIS A 8 22.96 6.93 8.49
N SER A 9 22.02 7.53 9.21
CA SER A 9 20.86 6.81 9.73
C SER A 9 20.16 6.18 8.54
N ILE A 10 20.28 4.86 8.40
CA ILE A 10 19.55 4.10 7.40
C ILE A 10 18.09 4.38 7.70
N VAL A 11 17.47 5.23 6.89
CA VAL A 11 16.06 5.57 7.05
C VAL A 11 15.31 4.26 7.02
N SER A 12 14.67 3.90 8.15
CA SER A 12 13.97 2.62 8.29
C SER A 12 13.09 2.38 7.05
N PRO A 13 13.15 1.19 6.42
CA PRO A 13 12.33 0.85 5.27
C PRO A 13 10.83 1.13 5.49
N ILE A 14 10.37 1.01 6.74
CA ILE A 14 8.99 1.31 7.15
C ILE A 14 8.64 2.79 6.91
N ARG A 15 9.60 3.71 7.10
CA ARG A 15 9.36 5.16 6.94
C ARG A 15 9.06 5.54 5.49
N LYS A 16 9.66 4.84 4.52
CA LYS A 16 9.37 5.07 3.08
C LYS A 16 7.96 4.60 2.68
N LEU A 17 7.36 3.69 3.44
CA LEU A 17 6.00 3.19 3.19
C LEU A 17 4.92 4.04 3.88
N ALA A 18 5.30 5.09 4.62
CA ALA A 18 4.36 5.87 5.43
C ALA A 18 3.58 6.92 4.65
N THR A 19 3.85 7.13 3.36
CA THR A 19 3.18 8.12 2.51
C THR A 19 2.72 7.53 1.19
N PHE A 20 1.48 7.83 0.79
CA PHE A 20 0.90 7.36 -0.46
C PHE A 20 1.55 8.02 -1.68
N GLN A 21 1.95 9.29 -1.51
CA GLN A 21 2.57 10.08 -2.56
C GLN A 21 4.08 10.09 -2.39
N ASN A 22 4.78 9.77 -3.47
CA ASN A 22 6.21 9.99 -3.61
C ASN A 22 6.41 11.10 -4.66
N TYR A 23 7.12 12.17 -4.30
CA TYR A 23 7.29 13.37 -5.14
C TYR A 23 7.89 13.05 -6.51
N GLU A 24 8.83 12.11 -6.59
CA GLU A 24 9.47 11.73 -7.86
C GLU A 24 8.50 11.01 -8.78
N VAL A 25 7.73 10.05 -8.23
CA VAL A 25 6.67 9.33 -8.95
C VAL A 25 5.58 10.31 -9.38
N GLU A 26 5.27 11.30 -8.55
CA GLU A 26 4.26 12.31 -8.85
C GLU A 26 4.66 13.21 -10.01
N ARG A 27 5.93 13.66 -10.06
CA ARG A 27 6.43 14.47 -11.17
C ARG A 27 6.34 13.70 -12.49
N LEU A 28 6.70 12.41 -12.49
CA LEU A 28 6.58 11.56 -13.67
C LEU A 28 5.13 11.36 -14.10
N ALA A 29 4.22 11.13 -13.15
CA ALA A 29 2.79 11.03 -13.42
C ALA A 29 2.22 12.32 -14.04
N GLN A 30 2.63 13.49 -13.53
CA GLN A 30 2.22 14.79 -14.10
C GLN A 30 2.70 14.99 -15.54
N LEU A 31 3.94 14.59 -15.85
CA LEU A 31 4.45 14.66 -17.22
C LEU A 31 3.68 13.71 -18.13
N ALA A 32 3.49 12.47 -17.70
CA ALA A 32 2.73 11.47 -18.44
C ALA A 32 1.28 11.89 -18.68
N ALA A 33 0.63 12.60 -17.76
CA ALA A 33 -0.73 13.09 -17.92
C ALA A 33 -0.89 14.19 -18.97
N LYS A 34 0.20 14.88 -19.33
CA LYS A 34 0.20 15.90 -20.40
C LYS A 34 0.36 15.31 -21.80
N GLU A 35 0.76 14.04 -21.89
CA GLU A 35 1.03 13.34 -23.15
C GLU A 35 -0.23 12.61 -23.64
N PRO A 36 -0.88 13.03 -24.74
CA PRO A 36 -2.18 12.49 -25.17
C PRO A 36 -2.18 10.98 -25.49
N LYS A 37 -1.00 10.41 -25.77
CA LYS A 37 -0.81 8.99 -26.09
C LYS A 37 -0.34 8.15 -24.90
N SER A 38 -0.12 8.78 -23.74
CA SER A 38 0.41 8.10 -22.56
C SER A 38 -0.58 7.08 -22.02
N ARG A 39 -0.07 5.88 -21.73
CA ARG A 39 -0.82 4.78 -21.10
C ARG A 39 -0.13 4.39 -19.81
N VAL A 40 -0.31 5.20 -18.78
CA VAL A 40 0.22 4.93 -17.45
C VAL A 40 -0.85 4.28 -16.59
N CYS A 41 -0.49 3.20 -15.89
CA CYS A 41 -1.34 2.60 -14.88
C CYS A 41 -0.80 2.84 -13.47
N PHE A 42 -1.68 3.19 -12.54
CA PHE A 42 -1.38 3.05 -11.13
C PHE A 42 -1.42 1.58 -10.75
N THR A 43 -0.29 1.06 -10.26
CA THR A 43 -0.19 -0.33 -9.84
C THR A 43 -0.49 -0.44 -8.35
N LEU A 44 -1.43 -1.32 -7.99
CA LEU A 44 -1.77 -1.62 -6.61
C LEU A 44 -1.47 -3.08 -6.33
N THR A 45 -0.78 -3.34 -5.21
CA THR A 45 -0.45 -4.69 -4.80
C THR A 45 -1.56 -5.28 -3.94
N LEU A 46 -2.04 -6.48 -4.24
CA LEU A 46 -3.08 -7.17 -3.44
C LEU A 46 -2.45 -7.93 -2.28
N GLY A 47 -1.81 -7.20 -1.37
CA GLY A 47 -1.08 -7.77 -0.24
C GLY A 47 -0.38 -6.70 0.57
N GLY A 48 0.75 -7.06 1.16
CA GLY A 48 1.50 -6.15 2.02
C GLY A 48 2.99 -6.42 2.02
N ASN A 49 3.70 -5.54 2.71
CA ASN A 49 5.11 -5.69 3.01
C ASN A 49 5.25 -6.12 4.46
N GLN A 50 5.78 -7.31 4.69
CA GLN A 50 6.12 -7.79 6.02
C GLN A 50 7.59 -7.51 6.33
N PHE A 51 7.85 -7.12 7.58
CA PHE A 51 9.17 -6.90 8.15
C PHE A 51 9.30 -7.66 9.48
N GLU A 52 10.53 -8.00 9.84
CA GLU A 52 10.88 -8.48 11.16
C GLU A 52 11.46 -7.31 11.98
N LEU A 53 10.73 -6.85 13.00
CA LEU A 53 11.20 -5.83 13.93
C LEU A 53 12.44 -6.32 14.67
N GLU A 54 13.42 -5.44 14.90
CA GLU A 54 14.56 -5.77 15.75
C GLU A 54 14.11 -5.96 17.21
N ASP A 55 13.18 -5.12 17.65
CA ASP A 55 12.59 -5.09 18.98
C ASP A 55 11.06 -5.04 18.87
N ALA A 56 10.36 -6.01 19.49
CA ALA A 56 8.91 -6.09 19.45
C ALA A 56 8.21 -4.94 20.19
N THR A 57 8.91 -4.27 21.12
CA THR A 57 8.38 -3.11 21.85
C THR A 57 8.46 -1.83 21.01
N GLN A 58 9.25 -1.84 19.93
CA GLN A 58 9.36 -0.76 18.96
C GLN A 58 8.61 -1.15 17.69
N HIS A 59 7.30 -0.93 17.69
CA HIS A 59 6.39 -1.40 16.63
C HIS A 59 5.70 -0.27 15.85
N GLY A 60 6.06 0.99 16.15
CA GLY A 60 5.54 2.15 15.45
C GLY A 60 6.13 2.34 14.04
N LEU A 61 5.60 3.34 13.32
CA LEU A 61 6.14 3.72 12.02
C LEU A 61 7.60 4.16 12.16
N GLY A 62 8.46 3.61 11.29
CA GLY A 62 9.89 3.90 11.30
C GLY A 62 10.70 3.07 12.31
N ALA A 63 10.08 2.12 13.00
CA ALA A 63 10.78 1.18 13.86
C ALA A 63 11.94 0.47 13.12
N PRO A 64 13.06 0.18 13.80
CA PRO A 64 14.14 -0.64 13.24
C PRO A 64 13.63 -2.03 12.89
N ALA A 65 13.85 -2.44 11.64
CA ALA A 65 13.41 -3.72 11.14
C ALA A 65 14.36 -4.27 10.08
N LYS A 66 14.39 -5.59 9.98
CA LYS A 66 15.17 -6.38 9.02
C LYS A 66 14.24 -7.29 8.22
N HIS A 67 14.80 -7.97 7.23
CA HIS A 67 14.11 -8.99 6.43
C HIS A 67 12.74 -8.55 5.89
N ARG A 68 12.75 -7.80 4.78
CA ARG A 68 11.52 -7.49 4.05
C ARG A 68 11.11 -8.69 3.20
N LYS A 69 9.82 -9.05 3.24
CA LYS A 69 9.19 -9.92 2.25
C LYS A 69 7.82 -9.39 1.86
N ASP A 70 7.37 -9.71 0.67
CA ASP A 70 5.98 -9.47 0.30
C ASP A 70 5.12 -10.62 0.84
N VAL A 71 3.90 -10.30 1.24
CA VAL A 71 2.93 -11.24 1.82
C VAL A 71 1.56 -11.03 1.19
N SER A 72 0.80 -12.10 1.00
CA SER A 72 -0.54 -12.02 0.40
C SER A 72 -1.57 -11.37 1.35
N TYR A 73 -2.61 -10.75 0.81
CA TYR A 73 -3.71 -10.25 1.62
C TYR A 73 -4.40 -11.39 2.37
N SER A 74 -4.55 -12.55 1.73
CA SER A 74 -5.13 -13.75 2.33
C SER A 74 -4.35 -14.25 3.56
N GLU A 75 -3.01 -14.18 3.55
CA GLU A 75 -2.19 -14.46 4.74
C GLU A 75 -2.37 -13.42 5.85
N ILE A 76 -2.47 -12.13 5.49
CA ILE A 76 -2.58 -11.04 6.46
C ILE A 76 -3.94 -11.08 7.17
N CYS A 77 -5.03 -11.28 6.43
CA CYS A 77 -6.38 -11.20 6.98
C CYS A 77 -6.75 -12.42 7.83
N LYS A 78 -6.13 -13.59 7.59
CA LYS A 78 -6.28 -14.79 8.42
C LYS A 78 -5.53 -14.71 9.75
N ARG A 79 -4.61 -13.76 9.88
CA ARG A 79 -3.75 -13.65 11.05
C ARG A 79 -4.38 -12.79 12.13
N ASP A 80 -4.36 -13.30 13.35
CA ASP A 80 -4.66 -12.53 14.54
C ASP A 80 -3.48 -11.60 14.88
N TRP A 81 -3.75 -10.31 15.10
CA TRP A 81 -2.76 -9.25 15.28
C TRP A 81 -2.90 -8.61 16.66
N ASP A 82 -1.77 -8.25 17.29
CA ASP A 82 -1.78 -7.58 18.61
C ASP A 82 -2.32 -6.14 18.49
N GLU A 83 -1.98 -5.48 17.39
CA GLU A 83 -2.45 -4.12 17.09
C GLU A 83 -2.62 -3.92 15.57
N VAL A 84 -3.63 -3.15 15.19
CA VAL A 84 -3.88 -2.68 13.83
C VAL A 84 -4.09 -1.16 13.85
N LYS A 85 -3.30 -0.40 13.08
CA LYS A 85 -3.37 1.07 13.04
C LYS A 85 -3.47 1.60 11.62
N TYR A 86 -4.36 2.58 11.44
CA TYR A 86 -4.50 3.32 10.19
C TYR A 86 -3.38 4.36 10.03
N ILE A 87 -2.80 4.45 8.84
CA ILE A 87 -1.79 5.42 8.46
C ILE A 87 -2.41 6.40 7.47
N ALA A 88 -2.90 7.52 7.97
CA ALA A 88 -3.59 8.52 7.14
C ALA A 88 -2.75 9.01 5.95
N PRO A 89 -1.45 9.34 6.10
CA PRO A 89 -0.65 9.80 4.96
C PRO A 89 -0.38 8.70 3.92
N ALA A 90 -0.36 7.42 4.33
CA ALA A 90 -0.16 6.26 3.42
C ALA A 90 -1.46 5.78 2.77
N LEU A 91 -2.61 6.20 3.31
CA LEU A 91 -3.91 5.61 3.02
C LEU A 91 -3.81 4.08 3.08
N GLY A 92 -3.34 3.57 4.21
CA GLY A 92 -3.10 2.15 4.42
C GLY A 92 -3.14 1.81 5.89
N PHE A 93 -2.96 0.54 6.21
CA PHE A 93 -2.85 0.06 7.57
C PHE A 93 -1.45 -0.49 7.81
N TYR A 94 -1.04 -0.47 9.07
CA TYR A 94 -0.09 -1.46 9.56
C TYR A 94 -0.71 -2.31 10.66
N ALA A 95 -0.16 -3.50 10.83
CA ALA A 95 -0.44 -4.38 11.96
C ALA A 95 0.85 -5.01 12.46
N HIS A 96 0.88 -5.41 13.73
CA HIS A 96 2.02 -6.16 14.26
C HIS A 96 1.59 -7.26 15.24
N LYS A 97 2.44 -8.28 15.34
CA LYS A 97 2.35 -9.35 16.34
C LYS A 97 3.74 -9.83 16.73
N GLY A 98 4.12 -9.62 17.98
CA GLY A 98 5.52 -9.76 18.42
C GLY A 98 6.47 -8.99 17.49
N LYS A 99 7.44 -9.69 16.88
CA LYS A 99 8.38 -9.08 15.92
C LYS A 99 7.87 -9.01 14.48
N THR A 100 6.69 -9.54 14.17
CA THR A 100 6.14 -9.43 12.81
C THR A 100 5.43 -8.10 12.66
N TRP A 101 5.82 -7.31 11.66
CA TRP A 101 5.15 -6.06 11.31
C TRP A 101 4.74 -6.12 9.84
N VAL A 102 3.52 -5.70 9.50
CA VAL A 102 3.04 -5.68 8.12
C VAL A 102 2.37 -4.35 7.79
N GLY A 103 2.71 -3.79 6.62
CA GLY A 103 2.00 -2.67 6.02
C GLY A 103 1.19 -3.14 4.83
N TYR A 104 -0.11 -2.85 4.79
CA TYR A 104 -1.05 -3.43 3.83
C TYR A 104 -2.25 -2.53 3.52
N ASP A 105 -3.02 -2.93 2.51
CA ASP A 105 -4.29 -2.33 2.14
C ASP A 105 -5.48 -3.21 2.54
N THR A 106 -6.61 -2.56 2.84
CA THR A 106 -7.95 -3.14 3.05
C THR A 106 -8.86 -2.75 1.89
N GLU A 107 -10.09 -3.27 1.84
CA GLU A 107 -11.09 -2.89 0.83
C GLU A 107 -11.30 -1.36 0.78
N LYS A 108 -11.34 -0.72 1.95
CA LYS A 108 -11.58 0.72 2.07
C LYS A 108 -10.38 1.54 1.59
N THR A 109 -9.17 1.12 1.93
CA THR A 109 -7.97 1.90 1.60
C THR A 109 -7.60 1.73 0.13
N ILE A 110 -7.67 0.52 -0.42
CA ILE A 110 -7.39 0.30 -1.85
C ILE A 110 -8.38 1.04 -2.75
N ALA A 111 -9.68 1.04 -2.40
CA ALA A 111 -10.69 1.82 -3.12
C ALA A 111 -10.42 3.33 -3.01
N SER A 112 -9.94 3.81 -1.85
CA SER A 112 -9.61 5.23 -1.67
C SER A 112 -8.37 5.66 -2.45
N LYS A 113 -7.37 4.77 -2.57
CA LYS A 113 -6.20 4.99 -3.43
C LYS A 113 -6.60 5.11 -4.89
N VAL A 114 -7.46 4.21 -5.39
CA VAL A 114 -8.01 4.28 -6.77
C VAL A 114 -8.72 5.60 -7.02
N ARG A 115 -9.65 5.99 -6.13
CA ARG A 115 -10.40 7.26 -6.29
C ARG A 115 -9.46 8.45 -6.35
N LYS A 116 -8.54 8.58 -5.39
CA LYS A 116 -7.59 9.71 -5.35
C LYS A 116 -6.65 9.73 -6.55
N ALA A 117 -6.22 8.56 -7.03
CA ALA A 117 -5.38 8.46 -8.21
C ALA A 117 -6.11 8.96 -9.46
N LEU A 118 -7.37 8.55 -9.67
CA LEU A 118 -8.16 8.93 -10.83
C LEU A 118 -8.75 10.34 -10.75
N GLU A 119 -9.05 10.84 -9.54
CA GLU A 119 -9.38 12.27 -9.33
C GLU A 119 -8.24 13.16 -9.80
N ARG A 120 -6.99 12.73 -9.59
CA ARG A 120 -5.80 13.48 -9.99
C ARG A 120 -5.39 13.24 -11.43
N TYR A 121 -5.59 12.03 -11.93
CA TYR A 121 -5.15 11.59 -13.26
C TYR A 121 -6.24 10.74 -13.94
N PRO A 122 -7.31 11.37 -14.45
CA PRO A 122 -8.51 10.67 -14.93
C PRO A 122 -8.28 9.79 -16.17
N GLY A 123 -7.19 10.03 -16.92
CA GLY A 123 -6.84 9.23 -18.11
C GLY A 123 -5.99 7.98 -17.80
N PHE A 124 -5.59 7.76 -16.55
CA PHE A 124 -4.70 6.66 -16.18
C PHE A 124 -5.49 5.37 -15.95
N CYS A 125 -4.87 4.23 -16.24
CA CYS A 125 -5.41 2.92 -15.89
C CYS A 125 -5.08 2.54 -14.44
N VAL A 126 -5.69 1.45 -13.98
CA VAL A 126 -5.33 0.80 -12.71
C VAL A 126 -4.94 -0.64 -13.00
N MET A 127 -3.76 -1.04 -12.52
CA MET A 127 -3.24 -2.41 -12.62
C MET A 127 -3.20 -3.05 -11.23
N LEU A 128 -3.61 -4.31 -11.14
CA LEU A 128 -3.54 -5.10 -9.91
C LEU A 128 -2.46 -6.17 -10.04
N VAL A 129 -1.62 -6.30 -9.01
CA VAL A 129 -0.54 -7.31 -8.96
C VAL A 129 -0.46 -7.90 -7.55
N GLN A 130 -0.42 -9.19 -7.30
CA GLN A 130 -0.78 -10.34 -8.11
C GLN A 130 -2.18 -10.77 -7.63
N VAL A 131 -3.08 -11.16 -8.54
CA VAL A 131 -4.50 -11.41 -8.20
C VAL A 131 -4.68 -12.61 -7.26
N ASP A 132 -3.79 -13.59 -7.35
CA ASP A 132 -3.70 -14.76 -6.47
C ASP A 132 -3.41 -14.43 -5.00
N ARG A 133 -2.91 -13.23 -4.71
CA ARG A 133 -2.64 -12.79 -3.34
C ARG A 133 -3.86 -12.20 -2.64
N ASP A 134 -4.94 -11.93 -3.36
CA ASP A 134 -6.21 -11.54 -2.74
C ASP A 134 -6.80 -12.72 -1.96
N ASP A 135 -7.83 -12.48 -1.15
CA ASP A 135 -8.64 -13.54 -0.54
C ASP A 135 -9.57 -14.16 -1.59
N TYR A 136 -9.01 -14.94 -2.51
CA TYR A 136 -9.75 -15.59 -3.60
C TYR A 136 -10.73 -16.66 -3.09
N GLU A 137 -10.51 -17.19 -1.88
CA GLU A 137 -11.36 -18.19 -1.23
C GLU A 137 -12.55 -17.53 -0.50
N GLY A 138 -12.48 -16.23 -0.20
CA GLY A 138 -13.48 -15.52 0.59
C GLY A 138 -13.48 -15.88 2.07
N THR A 139 -12.37 -16.42 2.56
CA THR A 139 -12.20 -16.90 3.95
C THR A 139 -12.18 -15.78 4.98
N CYS A 140 -11.81 -14.56 4.59
CA CYS A 140 -11.69 -13.41 5.49
C CYS A 140 -12.94 -12.54 5.52
N SER A 141 -13.77 -12.56 4.47
CA SER A 141 -14.89 -11.60 4.34
C SER A 141 -16.16 -12.17 3.67
N GLU A 142 -16.28 -13.50 3.57
CA GLU A 142 -17.32 -14.23 2.82
C GLU A 142 -17.42 -13.86 1.33
N LYS A 143 -16.47 -13.04 0.84
CA LYS A 143 -16.41 -12.52 -0.53
C LYS A 143 -15.10 -12.89 -1.16
N GLN A 144 -15.15 -13.53 -2.31
CA GLN A 144 -13.95 -13.83 -3.10
C GLN A 144 -13.37 -12.55 -3.71
N PHE A 145 -12.05 -12.41 -3.70
CA PHE A 145 -11.33 -11.26 -4.28
C PHE A 145 -11.79 -9.89 -3.72
N PRO A 146 -11.85 -9.70 -2.39
CA PRO A 146 -12.42 -8.50 -1.80
C PRO A 146 -11.68 -7.22 -2.19
N LEU A 147 -10.35 -7.25 -2.35
CA LEU A 147 -9.59 -6.07 -2.78
C LEU A 147 -9.82 -5.75 -4.26
N ALA A 148 -9.78 -6.76 -5.13
CA ALA A 148 -10.01 -6.55 -6.56
C ALA A 148 -11.44 -6.07 -6.84
N GLN A 149 -12.44 -6.63 -6.14
CA GLN A 149 -13.82 -6.14 -6.20
C GLN A 149 -13.93 -4.67 -5.76
N SER A 150 -13.21 -4.29 -4.71
CA SER A 150 -13.19 -2.91 -4.22
C SER A 150 -12.61 -1.94 -5.24
N VAL A 151 -11.55 -2.34 -5.96
CA VAL A 151 -11.00 -1.59 -7.08
C VAL A 151 -12.00 -1.49 -8.23
N LYS A 152 -12.60 -2.61 -8.66
CA LYS A 152 -13.65 -2.62 -9.71
C LYS A 152 -14.78 -1.64 -9.37
N HIS A 153 -15.28 -1.67 -8.15
CA HIS A 153 -16.35 -0.76 -7.73
C HIS A 153 -15.91 0.71 -7.71
N ALA A 154 -14.67 1.00 -7.31
CA ALA A 154 -14.12 2.35 -7.38
C ALA A 154 -14.01 2.86 -8.82
N LEU A 155 -13.53 2.03 -9.76
CA LEU A 155 -13.45 2.36 -11.19
C LEU A 155 -14.83 2.63 -11.79
N LEU A 156 -15.80 1.75 -11.55
CA LEU A 156 -17.17 1.92 -12.07
C LEU A 156 -17.84 3.19 -11.56
N ARG A 157 -17.60 3.57 -10.30
CA ARG A 157 -18.11 4.84 -9.76
C ARG A 157 -17.46 6.05 -10.41
N HIS A 158 -16.15 6.01 -10.67
CA HIS A 158 -15.44 7.08 -11.35
C HIS A 158 -16.01 7.32 -12.76
N HIS A 159 -16.18 6.27 -13.56
CA HIS A 159 -16.71 6.40 -14.93
C HIS A 159 -18.19 6.80 -15.01
N ARG A 160 -18.98 6.55 -13.95
CA ARG A 160 -20.39 6.99 -13.89
C ARG A 160 -20.56 8.45 -13.52
N THR A 161 -19.50 9.11 -13.06
CA THR A 161 -19.55 10.54 -12.70
C THR A 161 -19.31 11.35 -13.98
N PRO A 162 -20.25 12.18 -14.45
CA PRO A 162 -20.04 13.02 -15.62
C PRO A 162 -18.80 13.89 -15.41
N SER A 163 -17.94 13.98 -16.43
CA SER A 163 -16.84 14.95 -16.43
C SER A 163 -17.44 16.35 -16.30
N ARG A 164 -17.08 17.07 -15.22
CA ARG A 164 -17.39 18.50 -15.08
C ARG A 164 -16.60 19.31 -16.09
#